data_AF-A0AAX3VRX8-F1
#
_entry.id   AF-A0AAX3VRX8-F1
#
_cell.length_a   1.000
_cell.length_b   1.000
_cell.length_c   1.000
_cell.angle_alpha   90.00
_cell.angle_beta   90.00
_cell.angle_gamma   90.00
#
_symmetry.space_group_name_H-M   'P 1'
#
loop_
_entity.id
_entity.type
_entity.pdbx_description
1 polymer ?
#
loop_
_entity_poly.entity_id
_entity_poly.type
_entity_poly.pdbx_seq_one_letter_code
_entity_poly.pdbx_strand_id
1 'polypeptide(L)'
;MLDFKLSSVAFACLLPLAVQADAGSPRIIGGSAVTAPSWMVAIGEVVNGNWSNFCGGTLIDKQWVLTAAHCVGDAQSGPMEVAIGVTDLSRPHARSKVDQVLMHPEYYVNLLGNLGYGEPPNASDVALLHLATPVTQAPIAIADPTIKDTWQWSTTMLHALGYGGTNPDATTSSPQLLAVDLVYRGERDYWYGDPTTTHIFAGNQIGQDSCKGDSGGPLTYGGKLVGVTSYGAFPCATGSAGGYVYAPAFSDWITEQQQGVTLTTIRGLILPSGTSGWADYLLANRSNQAVTLSGVYSDAPAMSNSCPGRLEAGQTCTLRLRADGNDTLGTLRLQGVELTVTDERGASQRLEAALMSLTSEPTKIPNTTTTTASNGGGGGGAMGLGALLLLPLVWLRRRR
;
A
#
# COMPACT_ATOMS: atom_id res chain seq x y z
N MET A 1 55.00 65.54 -12.61
CA MET A 1 53.62 65.30 -12.14
C MET A 1 52.85 64.78 -13.35
N LEU A 2 52.29 63.59 -13.44
CA LEU A 2 52.12 62.43 -12.56
C LEU A 2 51.81 61.29 -13.55
N ASP A 3 52.73 60.34 -13.69
CA ASP A 3 52.57 58.91 -13.35
C ASP A 3 51.55 58.09 -14.17
N PHE A 4 52.13 57.10 -14.84
CA PHE A 4 51.52 55.95 -15.49
C PHE A 4 50.68 55.11 -14.52
N LYS A 5 49.51 54.62 -14.98
CA LYS A 5 49.02 53.30 -14.58
C LYS A 5 48.46 52.52 -15.79
N LEU A 6 49.13 51.40 -16.05
CA LEU A 6 48.67 50.31 -16.91
C LEU A 6 47.39 49.67 -16.35
N SER A 7 46.50 49.24 -17.26
CA SER A 7 45.66 48.04 -17.11
C SER A 7 45.25 47.63 -18.53
N SER A 8 46.04 46.76 -19.18
CA SER A 8 45.93 45.30 -19.12
C SER A 8 44.54 44.82 -19.57
N VAL A 9 44.40 44.68 -20.88
CA VAL A 9 43.39 43.85 -21.53
C VAL A 9 43.69 42.40 -21.17
N ALA A 10 42.86 41.80 -20.33
CA ALA A 10 42.86 40.35 -20.10
C ALA A 10 41.61 39.77 -20.79
N PHE A 11 41.81 39.24 -21.99
CA PHE A 11 40.86 38.36 -22.66
C PHE A 11 40.87 37.04 -21.87
N ALA A 12 39.97 36.90 -20.90
CA ALA A 12 39.80 35.65 -20.19
C ALA A 12 39.22 34.61 -21.17
N CYS A 13 40.08 33.73 -21.66
CA CYS A 13 39.68 32.45 -22.24
C CYS A 13 38.81 31.72 -21.21
N LEU A 14 37.49 31.74 -21.41
CA LEU A 14 36.56 30.81 -20.79
C LEU A 14 36.82 29.43 -21.42
N LEU A 15 37.82 28.74 -20.89
CA LEU A 15 37.86 27.28 -21.00
C LEU A 15 36.61 26.75 -20.28
N PRO A 16 35.75 25.98 -20.94
CA PRO A 16 34.73 25.24 -20.23
C PRO A 16 35.49 24.25 -19.35
N LEU A 17 35.50 24.51 -18.04
CA LEU A 17 35.73 23.45 -17.07
C LEU A 17 34.63 22.44 -17.33
N ALA A 18 34.99 21.33 -17.97
CA ALA A 18 34.20 20.14 -17.93
C ALA A 18 34.13 19.74 -16.46
N VAL A 19 33.10 20.21 -15.77
CA VAL A 19 32.60 19.55 -14.58
C VAL A 19 32.26 18.16 -15.08
N GLN A 20 33.11 17.18 -14.75
CA GLN A 20 32.72 15.79 -14.79
C GLN A 20 31.55 15.71 -13.81
N ALA A 21 30.34 15.80 -14.35
CA ALA A 21 29.15 15.33 -13.67
C ALA A 21 29.41 13.85 -13.45
N ASP A 22 29.78 13.49 -12.22
CA ASP A 22 29.78 12.12 -11.79
C ASP A 22 28.38 11.57 -12.09
N ALA A 23 28.31 10.54 -12.92
CA ALA A 23 27.06 9.93 -13.35
C ALA A 23 26.47 9.10 -12.21
N GLY A 24 26.16 9.74 -11.09
CA GLY A 24 25.44 9.16 -9.97
C GLY A 24 23.98 9.00 -10.37
N SER A 25 23.59 7.77 -10.71
CA SER A 25 22.22 7.44 -11.13
C SER A 25 21.21 7.72 -9.99
N PRO A 26 20.18 8.56 -10.20
CA PRO A 26 19.17 8.80 -9.17
C PRO A 26 18.23 7.60 -8.99
N ARG A 27 17.92 7.31 -7.73
CA ARG A 27 17.24 6.15 -7.15
C ARG A 27 15.91 6.61 -6.52
N ILE A 28 15.34 6.08 -5.41
CA ILE A 28 14.23 6.74 -4.63
C ILE A 28 14.51 8.22 -4.75
N ILE A 29 13.56 9.10 -5.07
CA ILE A 29 13.96 10.43 -5.57
C ILE A 29 14.94 11.06 -4.54
N GLY A 30 16.17 11.36 -4.98
CA GLY A 30 17.27 11.86 -4.13
C GLY A 30 17.95 10.88 -3.15
N GLY A 31 17.48 9.64 -3.04
CA GLY A 31 18.01 8.54 -2.25
C GLY A 31 19.12 7.72 -2.91
N SER A 32 19.63 6.74 -2.18
CA SER A 32 20.79 5.92 -2.56
C SER A 32 20.51 4.42 -2.45
N ALA A 33 21.27 3.60 -3.16
CA ALA A 33 21.12 2.14 -3.10
C ALA A 33 21.55 1.62 -1.73
N VAL A 34 20.78 0.70 -1.17
CA VAL A 34 21.10 0.07 0.11
C VAL A 34 20.95 -1.44 0.04
N THR A 35 21.69 -2.16 0.88
CA THR A 35 21.44 -3.59 1.08
C THR A 35 20.14 -3.76 1.85
N ALA A 36 19.28 -4.65 1.37
CA ALA A 36 18.00 -4.90 2.00
C ALA A 36 18.16 -5.45 3.42
N PRO A 37 17.58 -4.77 4.44
CA PRO A 37 17.49 -5.36 5.76
C PRO A 37 16.53 -6.55 5.72
N SER A 38 16.68 -7.48 6.67
CA SER A 38 15.92 -8.73 6.69
C SER A 38 14.40 -8.56 6.79
N TRP A 39 13.93 -7.37 7.17
CA TRP A 39 12.51 -7.05 7.32
C TRP A 39 11.93 -6.23 6.17
N MET A 40 12.73 -5.83 5.18
CA MET A 40 12.21 -5.12 4.01
C MET A 40 11.39 -6.07 3.14
N VAL A 41 10.18 -5.68 2.79
CA VAL A 41 9.28 -6.50 1.97
C VAL A 41 8.94 -5.81 0.66
N ALA A 42 9.03 -6.54 -0.44
CA ALA A 42 8.46 -6.19 -1.74
C ALA A 42 7.20 -7.04 -1.94
N ILE A 43 6.07 -6.39 -2.21
CA ILE A 43 4.76 -7.02 -2.39
C ILE A 43 4.43 -7.01 -3.89
N GLY A 44 4.07 -8.18 -4.40
CA GLY A 44 3.89 -8.37 -5.82
C GLY A 44 3.12 -9.63 -6.18
N GLU A 45 3.08 -9.88 -7.47
CA GLU A 45 2.46 -11.06 -8.07
C GLU A 45 3.30 -11.58 -9.24
N VAL A 46 3.00 -12.80 -9.71
CA VAL A 46 3.63 -13.38 -10.89
C VAL A 46 2.70 -13.24 -12.08
N VAL A 47 3.08 -12.39 -13.04
CA VAL A 47 2.33 -12.15 -14.27
C VAL A 47 3.12 -12.71 -15.44
N ASN A 48 2.53 -13.66 -16.18
CA ASN A 48 3.17 -14.32 -17.33
C ASN A 48 4.56 -14.89 -17.01
N GLY A 49 4.73 -15.43 -15.80
CA GLY A 49 6.00 -16.01 -15.33
C GLY A 49 7.02 -15.00 -14.80
N ASN A 50 6.73 -13.70 -14.83
CA ASN A 50 7.62 -12.64 -14.33
C ASN A 50 7.09 -12.03 -13.04
N TRP A 51 8.00 -11.66 -12.15
CA TRP A 51 7.68 -10.93 -10.92
C TRP A 51 7.25 -9.49 -11.25
N SER A 52 6.10 -9.08 -10.73
CA SER A 52 5.56 -7.73 -10.82
C SER A 52 5.39 -7.18 -9.41
N ASN A 53 6.31 -6.34 -8.98
CA ASN A 53 6.21 -5.62 -7.71
C ASN A 53 5.27 -4.42 -7.86
N PHE A 54 4.38 -4.21 -6.90
CA PHE A 54 3.48 -3.06 -6.88
C PHE A 54 3.52 -2.23 -5.59
N CYS A 55 3.93 -2.81 -4.46
CA CYS A 55 4.03 -2.11 -3.18
C CYS A 55 5.23 -2.60 -2.34
N GLY A 56 5.56 -1.83 -1.31
CA GLY A 56 6.42 -2.24 -0.22
C GLY A 56 5.65 -2.77 0.98
N GLY A 57 6.38 -3.31 1.95
CA GLY A 57 5.87 -3.78 3.23
C GLY A 57 7.00 -3.92 4.24
N THR A 58 6.63 -4.29 5.47
CA THR A 58 7.57 -4.50 6.56
C THR A 58 7.27 -5.79 7.30
N LEU A 59 8.25 -6.68 7.43
CA LEU A 59 8.13 -7.88 8.26
C LEU A 59 8.18 -7.49 9.75
N ILE A 60 7.05 -7.63 10.44
CA ILE A 60 6.90 -7.29 11.87
C ILE A 60 6.87 -8.54 12.76
N ASP A 61 6.64 -9.71 12.17
CA ASP A 61 6.78 -11.02 12.81
C ASP A 61 7.07 -12.09 11.73
N LYS A 62 7.42 -13.31 12.12
CA LYS A 62 7.75 -14.46 11.25
C LYS A 62 6.69 -14.80 10.23
N GLN A 63 5.43 -14.43 10.45
CA GLN A 63 4.33 -14.63 9.51
C GLN A 63 3.51 -13.37 9.24
N TRP A 64 3.98 -12.20 9.67
CA TRP A 64 3.20 -10.97 9.60
C TRP A 64 3.97 -9.86 8.91
N VAL A 65 3.39 -9.36 7.82
CA VAL A 65 3.86 -8.18 7.10
C VAL A 65 2.86 -7.05 7.30
N LEU A 66 3.35 -5.90 7.73
CA LEU A 66 2.61 -4.63 7.76
C LEU A 66 2.77 -3.90 6.43
N THR A 67 1.68 -3.39 5.86
CA THR A 67 1.67 -2.61 4.62
C THR A 67 0.50 -1.61 4.64
N ALA A 68 0.32 -0.85 3.56
CA ALA A 68 -0.81 0.06 3.41
C ALA A 68 -2.07 -0.69 2.99
N ALA A 69 -3.25 -0.21 3.40
CA ALA A 69 -4.52 -0.82 3.00
C ALA A 69 -4.79 -0.63 1.50
N HIS A 70 -4.43 0.52 0.92
CA HIS A 70 -4.61 0.75 -0.51
C HIS A 70 -3.79 -0.24 -1.37
N CYS A 71 -2.64 -0.71 -0.87
CA CYS A 71 -1.84 -1.73 -1.55
C CYS A 71 -2.56 -3.06 -1.72
N VAL A 72 -3.49 -3.37 -0.82
CA VAL A 72 -4.21 -4.66 -0.82
C VAL A 72 -5.63 -4.52 -1.37
N GLY A 73 -6.15 -3.31 -1.53
CA GLY A 73 -7.45 -3.02 -2.14
C GLY A 73 -7.50 -3.33 -3.64
N ASP A 74 -6.48 -2.90 -4.38
CA ASP A 74 -6.42 -3.04 -5.85
C ASP A 74 -5.69 -4.30 -6.33
N ALA A 75 -4.83 -4.90 -5.49
CA ALA A 75 -3.98 -6.04 -5.82
C ALA A 75 -4.71 -7.40 -5.93
N GLN A 76 -6.03 -7.38 -5.99
CA GLN A 76 -6.87 -8.55 -5.68
C GLN A 76 -7.26 -9.41 -6.87
N SER A 77 -6.52 -9.34 -7.98
CA SER A 77 -6.78 -10.16 -9.17
C SER A 77 -5.86 -11.38 -9.32
N GLY A 78 -4.92 -11.57 -8.39
CA GLY A 78 -3.94 -12.67 -8.42
C GLY A 78 -3.47 -13.14 -7.03
N PRO A 79 -2.74 -14.28 -6.96
CA PRO A 79 -2.14 -14.76 -5.72
C PRO A 79 -1.01 -13.83 -5.29
N MET A 80 -1.27 -13.00 -4.29
CA MET A 80 -0.28 -12.10 -3.71
C MET A 80 0.87 -12.89 -3.08
N GLU A 81 2.09 -12.50 -3.40
CA GLU A 81 3.31 -13.04 -2.81
C GLU A 81 4.18 -11.89 -2.28
N VAL A 82 5.13 -12.23 -1.41
CA VAL A 82 6.08 -11.28 -0.86
C VAL A 82 7.52 -11.77 -1.06
N ALA A 83 8.41 -10.85 -1.42
CA ALA A 83 9.85 -11.05 -1.41
C ALA A 83 10.45 -10.29 -0.22
N ILE A 84 11.27 -10.96 0.60
CA ILE A 84 11.72 -10.43 1.89
C ILE A 84 13.25 -10.37 1.93
N GLY A 85 13.80 -9.20 2.26
CA GLY A 85 15.24 -8.98 2.37
C GLY A 85 15.98 -9.06 1.04
N VAL A 86 15.35 -8.63 -0.07
CA VAL A 86 15.90 -8.73 -1.42
C VAL A 86 16.45 -7.39 -1.88
N THR A 87 17.75 -7.29 -2.18
CA THR A 87 18.34 -6.01 -2.62
C THR A 87 18.02 -5.66 -4.08
N ASP A 88 17.90 -6.68 -4.94
CA ASP A 88 17.67 -6.51 -6.38
C ASP A 88 16.60 -7.50 -6.86
N LEU A 89 15.39 -7.00 -7.10
CA LEU A 89 14.22 -7.75 -7.54
C LEU A 89 14.33 -8.27 -8.98
N SER A 90 15.32 -7.80 -9.77
CA SER A 90 15.59 -8.35 -11.11
C SER A 90 16.30 -9.71 -11.07
N ARG A 91 16.88 -10.07 -9.92
CA ARG A 91 17.55 -11.35 -9.70
C ARG A 91 16.56 -12.39 -9.16
N PRO A 92 16.79 -13.70 -9.41
CA PRO A 92 16.00 -14.75 -8.79
C PRO A 92 16.02 -14.63 -7.26
N HIS A 93 14.84 -14.70 -6.65
CA HIS A 93 14.67 -14.58 -5.21
C HIS A 93 13.53 -15.48 -4.72
N ALA A 94 13.60 -15.89 -3.46
CA ALA A 94 12.53 -16.63 -2.82
C ALA A 94 11.32 -15.72 -2.57
N ARG A 95 10.13 -16.30 -2.69
CA ARG A 95 8.86 -15.62 -2.45
C ARG A 95 8.01 -16.44 -1.48
N SER A 96 7.34 -15.74 -0.57
CA SER A 96 6.41 -16.35 0.38
C SER A 96 4.98 -16.02 -0.03
N LYS A 97 4.09 -17.01 0.08
CA LYS A 97 2.68 -16.82 -0.25
C LYS A 97 1.94 -16.13 0.88
N VAL A 98 1.01 -15.25 0.52
CA VAL A 98 0.03 -14.67 1.42
C VAL A 98 -1.23 -15.54 1.41
N ASP A 99 -1.70 -15.97 2.58
CA ASP A 99 -2.95 -16.74 2.71
C ASP A 99 -4.11 -15.90 3.28
N GLN A 100 -3.80 -14.81 3.99
CA GLN A 100 -4.80 -13.91 4.56
C GLN A 100 -4.38 -12.45 4.41
N VAL A 101 -5.36 -11.62 4.07
CA VAL A 101 -5.26 -10.16 4.02
C VAL A 101 -6.23 -9.59 5.03
N LEU A 102 -5.75 -8.71 5.91
CA LEU A 102 -6.52 -8.04 6.96
C LEU A 102 -6.36 -6.53 6.83
N MET A 103 -7.38 -5.86 6.32
CA MET A 103 -7.45 -4.41 6.21
C MET A 103 -8.02 -3.80 7.49
N HIS A 104 -7.52 -2.63 7.91
CA HIS A 104 -8.09 -1.94 9.06
C HIS A 104 -9.58 -1.60 8.83
N PRO A 105 -10.49 -1.88 9.80
CA PRO A 105 -11.94 -1.69 9.60
C PRO A 105 -12.34 -0.27 9.20
N GLU A 106 -11.70 0.76 9.79
CA GLU A 106 -12.01 2.16 9.44
C GLU A 106 -11.71 2.48 7.97
N TYR A 107 -10.57 2.00 7.46
CA TYR A 107 -10.23 2.21 6.06
C TYR A 107 -11.18 1.44 5.15
N TYR A 108 -11.49 0.19 5.49
CA TYR A 108 -12.44 -0.65 4.78
C TYR A 108 -13.83 -0.01 4.68
N VAL A 109 -14.38 0.48 5.79
CA VAL A 109 -15.68 1.16 5.82
C VAL A 109 -15.67 2.42 4.96
N ASN A 110 -14.61 3.22 5.04
CA ASN A 110 -14.49 4.42 4.24
C ASN A 110 -14.31 4.11 2.75
N LEU A 111 -13.53 3.09 2.39
CA LEU A 111 -13.35 2.64 1.01
C LEU A 111 -14.71 2.27 0.40
N LEU A 112 -15.51 1.47 1.09
CA LEU A 112 -16.86 1.10 0.63
C LEU A 112 -17.83 2.28 0.60
N GLY A 113 -17.71 3.21 1.55
CA GLY A 113 -18.53 4.42 1.61
C GLY A 113 -18.20 5.45 0.53
N ASN A 114 -16.95 5.49 0.06
CA ASN A 114 -16.44 6.48 -0.90
C ASN A 114 -16.34 5.95 -2.33
N LEU A 115 -16.88 4.77 -2.65
CA LEU A 115 -17.00 4.31 -4.04
C LEU A 115 -17.87 5.30 -4.85
N GLY A 116 -17.22 6.28 -5.46
CA GLY A 116 -17.85 7.38 -6.21
C GLY A 116 -17.67 8.79 -5.63
N TYR A 117 -17.06 8.95 -4.45
CA TYR A 117 -16.71 10.25 -3.88
C TYR A 117 -15.19 10.44 -3.93
N GLY A 118 -14.72 11.52 -4.56
CA GLY A 118 -13.32 11.75 -4.92
C GLY A 118 -12.34 12.00 -3.77
N GLU A 119 -12.68 11.64 -2.52
CA GLU A 119 -11.77 11.78 -1.38
C GLU A 119 -11.36 10.38 -0.89
N PRO A 120 -10.08 9.98 -1.08
CA PRO A 120 -9.60 8.72 -0.56
C PRO A 120 -9.67 8.69 0.97
N PRO A 121 -9.94 7.52 1.58
CA PRO A 121 -9.78 7.36 3.01
C PRO A 121 -8.31 7.51 3.36
N ASN A 122 -7.90 8.64 3.92
CA ASN A 122 -6.53 8.81 4.36
C ASN A 122 -6.34 8.32 5.80
N ALA A 123 -7.42 8.19 6.58
CA ALA A 123 -7.34 7.65 7.93
C ALA A 123 -7.16 6.13 7.90
N SER A 124 -6.24 5.64 8.72
CA SER A 124 -6.06 4.21 8.99
C SER A 124 -5.74 3.34 7.76
N ASP A 125 -5.00 3.90 6.78
CA ASP A 125 -4.50 3.20 5.58
C ASP A 125 -3.45 2.12 5.90
N VAL A 126 -3.84 1.11 6.66
CA VAL A 126 -2.99 0.05 7.16
C VAL A 126 -3.63 -1.31 6.97
N ALA A 127 -2.81 -2.29 6.59
CA ALA A 127 -3.19 -3.67 6.45
C ALA A 127 -2.10 -4.62 6.93
N LEU A 128 -2.52 -5.82 7.31
CA LEU A 128 -1.66 -6.95 7.61
C LEU A 128 -1.81 -8.02 6.54
N LEU A 129 -0.68 -8.59 6.15
CA LEU A 129 -0.60 -9.81 5.37
C LEU A 129 -0.11 -10.94 6.27
N HIS A 130 -0.88 -12.01 6.33
CA HIS A 130 -0.44 -13.25 6.96
C HIS A 130 0.24 -14.13 5.91
N LEU A 131 1.42 -14.64 6.24
CA LEU A 131 2.19 -15.54 5.39
C LEU A 131 1.80 -16.98 5.67
N ALA A 132 1.61 -17.76 4.60
CA ALA A 132 1.22 -19.16 4.68
C ALA A 132 2.22 -20.02 5.47
N THR A 133 3.49 -19.62 5.51
CA THR A 133 4.57 -20.31 6.24
C THR A 133 5.46 -19.30 6.96
N PRO A 134 5.97 -19.62 8.16
CA PRO A 134 6.92 -18.77 8.86
C PRO A 134 8.24 -18.64 8.11
N VAL A 135 8.77 -17.42 8.08
CA VAL A 135 10.02 -17.09 7.40
C VAL A 135 11.21 -17.07 8.37
N THR A 136 12.42 -17.26 7.88
CA THR A 136 13.63 -17.28 8.74
C THR A 136 14.18 -15.89 9.03
N GLN A 137 13.87 -14.91 8.18
CA GLN A 137 14.28 -13.52 8.28
C GLN A 137 13.89 -12.89 9.62
N ALA A 138 14.73 -11.98 10.14
CA ALA A 138 14.45 -11.29 11.39
C ALA A 138 13.48 -10.11 11.15
N PRO A 139 12.35 -10.04 11.88
CA PRO A 139 11.43 -8.91 11.82
C PRO A 139 12.02 -7.67 12.49
N ILE A 140 11.45 -6.50 12.19
CA ILE A 140 11.71 -5.25 12.92
C ILE A 140 10.65 -5.03 13.99
N ALA A 141 11.06 -4.45 15.13
CA ALA A 141 10.13 -4.03 16.15
C ALA A 141 9.42 -2.73 15.78
N ILE A 142 8.12 -2.65 16.07
CA ILE A 142 7.36 -1.39 16.03
C ILE A 142 7.86 -0.50 17.19
N ALA A 143 7.98 0.80 16.95
CA ALA A 143 8.38 1.75 17.97
C ALA A 143 7.31 1.94 19.05
N ASP A 144 7.74 2.48 20.20
CA ASP A 144 6.80 2.88 21.24
C ASP A 144 5.95 4.08 20.75
N PRO A 145 4.64 4.17 21.07
CA PRO A 145 3.79 5.28 20.64
C PRO A 145 4.30 6.67 21.06
N THR A 146 5.08 6.78 22.13
CA THR A 146 5.66 8.04 22.61
C THR A 146 6.95 8.42 21.89
N ILE A 147 7.49 7.59 20.97
CA ILE A 147 8.77 7.87 20.31
C ILE A 147 8.76 9.22 19.58
N LYS A 148 7.61 9.61 19.02
CA LYS A 148 7.44 10.88 18.30
C LYS A 148 7.54 12.11 19.19
N ASP A 149 7.35 11.97 20.50
CA ASP A 149 7.50 13.07 21.47
C ASP A 149 8.96 13.51 21.62
N THR A 150 9.90 12.65 21.19
CA THR A 150 11.34 12.97 21.15
C THR A 150 11.73 13.73 19.88
N TRP A 151 10.83 13.84 18.90
CA TRP A 151 11.15 14.39 17.59
C TRP A 151 11.00 15.89 17.54
N GLN A 152 11.91 16.53 16.81
CA GLN A 152 11.90 17.95 16.58
C GLN A 152 11.49 18.23 15.13
N TRP A 153 10.49 19.09 14.99
CA TRP A 153 9.98 19.51 13.68
C TRP A 153 11.13 20.04 12.80
N SER A 154 11.17 19.58 11.55
CA SER A 154 12.18 19.91 10.55
C SER A 154 13.63 19.62 10.95
N THR A 155 13.87 18.81 11.97
CA THR A 155 15.21 18.46 12.47
C THR A 155 15.42 16.96 12.57
N THR A 156 14.44 16.23 13.10
CA THR A 156 14.52 14.77 13.17
C THR A 156 14.46 14.16 11.78
N MET A 157 15.45 13.35 11.44
CA MET A 157 15.49 12.57 10.19
C MET A 157 14.86 11.20 10.41
N LEU A 158 13.99 10.81 9.48
CA LEU A 158 13.33 9.52 9.41
C LEU A 158 13.79 8.83 8.12
N HIS A 159 14.02 7.52 8.16
CA HIS A 159 14.60 6.78 7.04
C HIS A 159 13.53 6.01 6.29
N ALA A 160 13.23 6.40 5.06
CA ALA A 160 12.30 5.70 4.17
C ALA A 160 13.06 4.73 3.27
N LEU A 161 12.49 3.55 3.04
CA LEU A 161 13.07 2.54 2.14
C LEU A 161 12.00 2.02 1.17
N GLY A 162 12.39 1.75 -0.07
CA GLY A 162 11.47 1.20 -1.04
C GLY A 162 12.04 0.92 -2.44
N TYR A 163 11.19 0.34 -3.28
CA TYR A 163 11.46 -0.06 -4.66
C TYR A 163 10.69 0.81 -5.67
N GLY A 164 10.16 1.94 -5.24
CA GLY A 164 9.30 2.80 -6.03
C GLY A 164 10.03 3.55 -7.14
N GLY A 165 9.26 4.43 -7.79
CA GLY A 165 9.70 5.24 -8.90
C GLY A 165 10.87 6.16 -8.53
N THR A 166 11.86 6.23 -9.41
CA THR A 166 13.10 6.99 -9.17
C THR A 166 13.10 8.40 -9.75
N ASN A 167 11.97 8.81 -10.33
CA ASN A 167 11.75 10.15 -10.85
C ASN A 167 10.25 10.51 -10.74
N PRO A 168 9.90 11.81 -10.80
CA PRO A 168 8.53 12.26 -10.55
C PRO A 168 7.50 11.73 -11.56
N ASP A 169 7.94 11.35 -12.76
CA ASP A 169 7.13 10.80 -13.86
C ASP A 169 7.27 9.28 -14.01
N ALA A 170 7.87 8.60 -13.03
CA ALA A 170 8.26 7.22 -13.15
C ALA A 170 7.04 6.32 -13.39
N THR A 171 7.05 5.66 -14.55
CA THR A 171 6.05 4.65 -14.91
C THR A 171 6.42 3.26 -14.43
N THR A 172 7.65 3.08 -13.92
CA THR A 172 8.20 1.81 -13.45
C THR A 172 8.90 1.95 -12.10
N SER A 173 8.77 0.91 -11.29
CA SER A 173 9.48 0.73 -10.02
C SER A 173 10.97 0.46 -10.23
N SER A 174 11.80 0.85 -9.28
CA SER A 174 13.20 0.44 -9.24
C SER A 174 13.33 -1.06 -8.95
N PRO A 175 14.16 -1.81 -9.68
CA PRO A 175 14.49 -3.18 -9.32
C PRO A 175 15.37 -3.24 -8.06
N GLN A 176 16.11 -2.19 -7.74
CA GLN A 176 17.00 -2.16 -6.57
C GLN A 176 16.33 -1.46 -5.39
N LEU A 177 16.64 -1.90 -4.16
CA LEU A 177 16.21 -1.24 -2.93
C LEU A 177 17.00 0.03 -2.69
N LEU A 178 16.29 1.07 -2.28
CA LEU A 178 16.80 2.42 -2.14
C LEU A 178 16.34 2.99 -0.80
N ALA A 179 17.10 3.94 -0.27
CA ALA A 179 16.76 4.65 0.96
C ALA A 179 16.97 6.16 0.83
N VAL A 180 16.14 6.93 1.54
CA VAL A 180 16.23 8.39 1.64
C VAL A 180 15.91 8.84 3.06
N ASP A 181 16.59 9.90 3.50
CA ASP A 181 16.34 10.54 4.79
C ASP A 181 15.36 11.69 4.60
N LEU A 182 14.29 11.68 5.38
CA LEU A 182 13.20 12.64 5.31
C LEU A 182 13.05 13.33 6.66
N VAL A 183 13.02 14.66 6.65
CA VAL A 183 12.79 15.43 7.88
C VAL A 183 11.34 15.25 8.35
N TYR A 184 11.15 15.09 9.66
CA TYR A 184 9.83 15.06 10.29
C TYR A 184 9.12 16.42 10.17
N ARG A 185 7.84 16.41 9.80
CA ARG A 185 7.01 17.61 9.56
C ARG A 185 5.76 17.72 10.43
N GLY A 186 5.58 16.82 11.39
CA GLY A 186 4.48 16.86 12.35
C GLY A 186 3.36 15.88 12.04
N GLU A 187 2.23 16.09 12.71
CA GLU A 187 1.00 15.27 12.66
C GLU A 187 -0.17 16.06 12.07
N ARG A 188 0.13 17.16 11.37
CA ARG A 188 -0.86 17.95 10.67
C ARG A 188 -0.79 17.58 9.20
N ASP A 189 -1.93 17.19 8.67
CA ASP A 189 -2.05 16.91 7.26
C ASP A 189 -1.74 18.15 6.43
N TYR A 190 -0.73 18.05 5.58
CA TYR A 190 -0.29 19.14 4.72
C TYR A 190 -1.32 19.46 3.63
N TRP A 191 -2.15 18.50 3.25
CA TRP A 191 -3.11 18.57 2.15
C TRP A 191 -4.51 18.95 2.63
N TYR A 192 -4.90 18.43 3.80
CA TYR A 192 -6.23 18.66 4.37
C TYR A 192 -6.24 19.70 5.51
N GLY A 193 -5.07 20.01 6.08
CA GLY A 193 -4.91 21.02 7.13
C GLY A 193 -5.25 20.54 8.55
N ASP A 194 -5.82 19.35 8.70
CA ASP A 194 -6.30 18.82 9.97
C ASP A 194 -5.23 18.01 10.73
N PRO A 195 -5.21 18.09 12.07
CA PRO A 195 -4.45 17.16 12.90
C PRO A 195 -4.95 15.73 12.70
N THR A 196 -4.04 14.77 12.70
CA THR A 196 -4.36 13.34 12.58
C THR A 196 -3.61 12.55 13.65
N THR A 197 -4.29 11.54 14.21
CA THR A 197 -3.69 10.58 15.15
C THR A 197 -3.15 9.34 14.44
N THR A 198 -3.47 9.18 13.16
CA THR A 198 -3.17 7.97 12.38
C THR A 198 -1.95 8.15 11.48
N HIS A 199 -1.50 9.39 11.25
CA HIS A 199 -0.44 9.72 10.31
C HIS A 199 0.59 10.68 10.89
N ILE A 200 1.82 10.53 10.40
CA ILE A 200 2.91 11.48 10.54
C ILE A 200 3.37 11.92 9.15
N PHE A 201 3.94 13.11 9.05
CA PHE A 201 4.39 13.68 7.79
C PHE A 201 5.91 13.80 7.77
N ALA A 202 6.52 13.45 6.65
CA ALA A 202 7.97 13.53 6.48
C ALA A 202 8.34 14.01 5.07
N GLY A 203 9.47 14.69 4.96
CA GLY A 203 9.96 15.28 3.72
C GLY A 203 9.61 16.76 3.59
N ASN A 204 10.46 17.50 2.90
CA ASN A 204 10.24 18.91 2.57
C ASN A 204 11.16 19.45 1.48
N GLN A 205 11.90 18.56 0.81
CA GLN A 205 12.95 18.95 -0.12
C GLN A 205 12.52 18.57 -1.53
N ILE A 206 12.70 19.51 -2.45
CA ILE A 206 12.54 19.21 -3.88
C ILE A 206 13.57 18.16 -4.26
N GLY A 207 13.13 17.13 -4.98
CA GLY A 207 14.00 16.03 -5.39
C GLY A 207 14.26 14.99 -4.30
N GLN A 208 13.53 15.00 -3.17
CA GLN A 208 13.53 13.90 -2.21
C GLN A 208 12.12 13.48 -1.80
N ASP A 209 11.74 12.22 -2.04
CA ASP A 209 10.43 11.70 -1.62
C ASP A 209 10.32 10.18 -1.77
N SER A 210 9.32 9.62 -1.10
CA SER A 210 8.72 8.34 -1.50
C SER A 210 7.86 8.55 -2.74
N CYS A 211 7.79 7.57 -3.64
CA CYS A 211 6.99 7.70 -4.86
C CYS A 211 6.22 6.42 -5.20
N LYS A 212 5.60 6.40 -6.38
CA LYS A 212 4.77 5.28 -6.85
C LYS A 212 5.53 3.95 -6.72
N GLY A 213 4.97 3.00 -5.98
CA GLY A 213 5.58 1.69 -5.70
C GLY A 213 6.34 1.60 -4.37
N ASP A 214 6.54 2.72 -3.66
CA ASP A 214 7.01 2.74 -2.27
C ASP A 214 5.88 2.60 -1.24
N SER A 215 4.63 2.76 -1.68
CA SER A 215 3.42 2.55 -0.88
C SER A 215 3.50 1.27 -0.05
N GLY A 216 3.12 1.36 1.23
CA GLY A 216 3.24 0.26 2.18
C GLY A 216 4.66 0.03 2.72
N GLY A 217 5.67 0.69 2.15
CA GLY A 217 7.06 0.60 2.58
C GLY A 217 7.32 1.22 3.97
N PRO A 218 8.44 0.86 4.61
CA PRO A 218 8.79 1.31 5.94
C PRO A 218 9.34 2.74 5.99
N LEU A 219 8.88 3.48 7.00
CA LEU A 219 9.58 4.64 7.57
C LEU A 219 10.14 4.24 8.95
N THR A 220 11.44 4.44 9.16
CA THR A 220 12.15 3.97 10.37
C THR A 220 12.87 5.08 11.13
N TYR A 221 13.01 4.88 12.44
CA TYR A 221 13.78 5.76 13.33
C TYR A 221 14.36 4.94 14.47
N GLY A 222 15.65 5.16 14.81
CA GLY A 222 16.31 4.44 15.91
C GLY A 222 16.29 2.91 15.76
N GLY A 223 16.29 2.40 14.53
CA GLY A 223 16.22 0.96 14.23
C GLY A 223 14.85 0.32 14.45
N LYS A 224 13.79 1.12 14.60
CA LYS A 224 12.40 0.66 14.76
C LYS A 224 11.50 1.17 13.64
N LEU A 225 10.41 0.45 13.38
CA LEU A 225 9.36 0.88 12.47
C LEU A 225 8.53 1.97 13.13
N VAL A 226 8.41 3.12 12.46
CA VAL A 226 7.62 4.26 12.96
C VAL A 226 6.50 4.66 12.01
N GLY A 227 6.60 4.32 10.73
CA GLY A 227 5.50 4.51 9.83
C GLY A 227 5.48 3.64 8.59
N VAL A 228 4.36 3.72 7.89
CA VAL A 228 4.07 2.98 6.65
C VAL A 228 3.75 4.00 5.56
N THR A 229 4.46 3.98 4.43
CA THR A 229 4.25 4.90 3.31
C THR A 229 2.81 4.82 2.82
N SER A 230 2.10 5.95 2.80
CA SER A 230 0.64 6.02 2.56
C SER A 230 0.34 6.81 1.29
N TYR A 231 0.48 8.14 1.34
CA TYR A 231 0.18 9.05 0.22
C TYR A 231 1.16 10.22 0.16
N GLY A 232 1.15 10.95 -0.96
CA GLY A 232 2.00 12.11 -1.17
C GLY A 232 1.59 12.91 -2.41
N ALA A 233 2.39 13.90 -2.78
CA ALA A 233 2.16 14.66 -4.00
C ALA A 233 2.28 13.75 -5.23
N PHE A 234 1.46 14.01 -6.25
CA PHE A 234 1.72 13.54 -7.61
C PHE A 234 1.79 14.74 -8.56
N PRO A 235 2.91 14.98 -9.25
CA PRO A 235 4.17 14.21 -9.22
C PRO A 235 4.87 14.22 -7.85
N CYS A 236 5.71 13.22 -7.56
CA CYS A 236 6.44 13.10 -6.29
C CYS A 236 7.60 14.10 -6.18
N ALA A 237 8.17 14.29 -4.98
CA ALA A 237 9.37 15.11 -4.76
C ALA A 237 9.26 16.59 -5.18
N THR A 238 8.06 17.14 -5.04
CA THR A 238 7.75 18.56 -5.24
C THR A 238 8.19 19.45 -4.07
N GLY A 239 8.72 18.86 -3.00
CA GLY A 239 9.01 19.53 -1.73
C GLY A 239 7.84 19.53 -0.73
N SER A 240 6.69 18.96 -1.11
CA SER A 240 5.62 18.64 -0.16
C SER A 240 5.99 17.46 0.73
N ALA A 241 5.48 17.42 1.95
CA ALA A 241 5.65 16.27 2.83
C ALA A 241 4.72 15.12 2.42
N GLY A 242 5.25 13.89 2.42
CA GLY A 242 4.47 12.68 2.28
C GLY A 242 3.79 12.30 3.60
N GLY A 243 2.62 11.67 3.50
CA GLY A 243 1.89 11.08 4.61
C GLY A 243 2.31 9.62 4.83
N TYR A 244 2.58 9.29 6.08
CA TYR A 244 2.92 7.93 6.52
C TYR A 244 1.99 7.56 7.66
N VAL A 245 1.39 6.38 7.61
CA VAL A 245 0.64 5.85 8.77
C VAL A 245 1.60 5.79 9.94
N TYR A 246 1.21 6.30 11.11
CA TYR A 246 1.99 6.17 12.33
C TYR A 246 1.80 4.77 12.91
N ALA A 247 2.69 3.84 12.53
CA ALA A 247 2.58 2.42 12.87
C ALA A 247 2.37 2.14 14.38
N PRO A 248 3.02 2.85 15.32
CA PRO A 248 2.79 2.65 16.75
C PRO A 248 1.34 2.87 17.20
N ALA A 249 0.56 3.75 16.55
CA ALA A 249 -0.86 3.98 16.89
C ALA A 249 -1.75 2.75 16.61
N PHE A 250 -1.27 1.79 15.82
CA PHE A 250 -2.01 0.59 15.44
C PHE A 250 -1.53 -0.66 16.18
N SER A 251 -0.64 -0.53 17.17
CA SER A 251 -0.05 -1.69 17.88
C SER A 251 -1.10 -2.59 18.54
N ASP A 252 -2.17 -2.01 19.11
CA ASP A 252 -3.26 -2.77 19.73
C ASP A 252 -4.04 -3.55 18.68
N TRP A 253 -4.43 -2.91 17.58
CA TRP A 253 -5.11 -3.56 16.46
C TRP A 253 -4.25 -4.69 15.86
N ILE A 254 -2.94 -4.45 15.66
CA ILE A 254 -2.01 -5.46 15.15
C ILE A 254 -1.99 -6.66 16.10
N THR A 255 -1.84 -6.43 17.40
CA THR A 255 -1.81 -7.48 18.41
C THR A 255 -3.12 -8.28 18.42
N GLU A 256 -4.25 -7.60 18.32
CA GLU A 256 -5.57 -8.22 18.22
C GLU A 256 -5.68 -9.13 16.98
N GLN A 257 -5.21 -8.70 15.81
CA GLN A 257 -5.22 -9.55 14.61
C GLN A 257 -4.29 -10.76 14.74
N GLN A 258 -3.13 -10.60 15.39
CA GLN A 258 -2.16 -11.66 15.59
C GLN A 258 -2.62 -12.73 16.57
N GLN A 259 -3.47 -12.37 17.54
CA GLN A 259 -3.88 -13.23 18.67
C GLN A 259 -5.38 -13.50 18.71
N GLY A 260 -6.14 -12.99 17.76
CA GLY A 260 -7.60 -13.05 17.73
C GLY A 260 -8.16 -14.02 16.70
N VAL A 261 -9.47 -13.90 16.47
CA VAL A 261 -10.15 -14.59 15.38
C VAL A 261 -10.30 -13.61 14.24
N THR A 262 -9.86 -14.00 13.06
CA THR A 262 -9.78 -13.10 11.91
C THR A 262 -10.43 -13.73 10.71
N LEU A 263 -11.13 -12.91 9.93
CA LEU A 263 -11.67 -13.26 8.64
C LEU A 263 -10.90 -12.46 7.59
N THR A 264 -10.57 -13.09 6.46
CA THR A 264 -10.05 -12.36 5.29
C THR A 264 -10.97 -11.17 5.00
N THR A 265 -10.45 -9.94 5.04
CA THR A 265 -11.33 -8.75 4.99
C THR A 265 -11.84 -8.46 3.59
N ILE A 266 -11.10 -8.86 2.56
CA ILE A 266 -11.43 -8.48 1.19
C ILE A 266 -10.86 -9.47 0.16
N ARG A 267 -11.64 -9.71 -0.90
CA ARG A 267 -11.23 -10.48 -2.08
C ARG A 267 -11.73 -9.82 -3.36
N GLY A 268 -10.96 -9.99 -4.42
CA GLY A 268 -11.25 -9.49 -5.75
C GLY A 268 -11.39 -10.64 -6.72
N LEU A 269 -12.31 -10.51 -7.69
CA LEU A 269 -12.43 -11.42 -8.81
C LEU A 269 -12.65 -10.61 -10.09
N ILE A 270 -11.81 -10.85 -11.09
CA ILE A 270 -12.07 -10.39 -12.46
C ILE A 270 -12.70 -11.56 -13.21
N LEU A 271 -13.94 -11.39 -13.64
CA LEU A 271 -14.73 -12.45 -14.28
C LEU A 271 -15.10 -12.03 -15.71
N PRO A 272 -14.87 -12.87 -16.73
CA PRO A 272 -15.44 -12.65 -18.05
C PRO A 272 -16.97 -12.61 -18.02
N SER A 273 -17.56 -11.85 -18.96
CA SER A 273 -19.02 -11.78 -19.07
C SER A 273 -19.63 -13.17 -19.27
N GLY A 274 -20.68 -13.48 -18.52
CA GLY A 274 -21.39 -14.77 -18.55
C GLY A 274 -20.68 -15.91 -17.79
N THR A 275 -19.60 -15.63 -17.07
CA THR A 275 -18.90 -16.63 -16.24
C THR A 275 -19.20 -16.46 -14.75
N SER A 276 -18.75 -17.43 -13.95
CA SER A 276 -18.82 -17.35 -12.48
C SER A 276 -17.50 -17.79 -11.89
N GLY A 277 -17.15 -17.23 -10.73
CA GLY A 277 -15.95 -17.57 -9.99
C GLY A 277 -16.22 -17.68 -8.50
N TRP A 278 -15.24 -18.22 -7.78
CA TRP A 278 -15.31 -18.40 -6.33
C TRP A 278 -14.12 -17.71 -5.66
N ALA A 279 -14.38 -17.02 -4.56
CA ALA A 279 -13.37 -16.42 -3.70
C ALA A 279 -13.38 -17.11 -2.33
N ASP A 280 -12.17 -17.45 -1.85
CA ASP A 280 -11.99 -18.13 -0.58
C ASP A 280 -11.63 -17.11 0.51
N TYR A 281 -12.41 -17.14 1.59
CA TYR A 281 -12.24 -16.36 2.81
C TYR A 281 -11.75 -17.27 3.91
N LEU A 282 -10.49 -17.08 4.30
CA LEU A 282 -9.90 -17.79 5.43
C LEU A 282 -10.42 -17.16 6.73
N LEU A 283 -11.06 -17.99 7.55
CA LEU A 283 -11.32 -17.71 8.96
C LEU A 283 -10.27 -18.46 9.78
N ALA A 284 -9.57 -17.75 10.65
CA ALA A 284 -8.49 -18.32 11.47
C ALA A 284 -8.70 -17.94 12.93
N ASN A 285 -8.73 -18.94 13.81
CA ASN A 285 -8.69 -18.73 15.25
C ASN A 285 -7.24 -18.77 15.74
N ARG A 286 -6.63 -17.60 15.90
CA ARG A 286 -5.27 -17.44 16.45
C ARG A 286 -5.27 -17.16 17.95
N SER A 287 -6.43 -17.22 18.58
CA SER A 287 -6.54 -17.10 20.03
C SER A 287 -6.13 -18.38 20.74
N ASN A 288 -6.04 -18.30 22.06
CA ASN A 288 -5.70 -19.42 22.94
C ASN A 288 -6.93 -20.23 23.41
N GLN A 289 -8.13 -19.90 22.93
CA GLN A 289 -9.38 -20.55 23.31
C GLN A 289 -10.20 -20.93 22.07
N ALA A 290 -11.10 -21.88 22.22
CA ALA A 290 -12.05 -22.18 21.16
C ALA A 290 -13.10 -21.07 21.04
N VAL A 291 -13.72 -20.98 19.88
CA VAL A 291 -14.80 -20.01 19.62
C VAL A 291 -15.99 -20.67 18.97
N THR A 292 -17.18 -20.13 19.23
CA THR A 292 -18.41 -20.53 18.55
C THR A 292 -18.67 -19.58 17.39
N LEU A 293 -18.96 -20.14 16.22
CA LEU A 293 -19.30 -19.41 15.00
C LEU A 293 -20.81 -19.43 14.81
N SER A 294 -21.41 -18.26 14.61
CA SER A 294 -22.85 -18.12 14.41
C SER A 294 -23.16 -16.97 13.45
N GLY A 295 -24.41 -16.90 12.98
CA GLY A 295 -24.87 -15.78 12.15
C GLY A 295 -24.12 -15.59 10.83
N VAL A 296 -23.57 -16.67 10.24
CA VAL A 296 -22.86 -16.59 8.95
C VAL A 296 -23.84 -16.19 7.85
N TYR A 297 -23.58 -15.05 7.22
CA TYR A 297 -24.43 -14.45 6.20
C TYR A 297 -23.60 -13.88 5.06
N SER A 298 -24.14 -13.95 3.84
CA SER A 298 -23.65 -13.23 2.67
C SER A 298 -24.79 -12.98 1.69
N ASP A 299 -24.72 -11.88 0.95
CA ASP A 299 -25.61 -11.54 -0.16
C ASP A 299 -25.06 -12.02 -1.52
N ALA A 300 -23.97 -12.79 -1.53
CA ALA A 300 -23.44 -13.46 -2.71
C ALA A 300 -24.45 -14.46 -3.31
N PRO A 301 -24.47 -14.65 -4.65
CA PRO A 301 -25.34 -15.62 -5.33
C PRO A 301 -25.31 -17.04 -4.77
N ALA A 302 -24.16 -17.47 -4.25
CA ALA A 302 -24.01 -18.72 -3.53
C ALA A 302 -22.86 -18.63 -2.53
N MET A 303 -22.96 -19.40 -1.44
CA MET A 303 -21.91 -19.56 -0.43
C MET A 303 -21.73 -21.04 -0.10
N SER A 304 -20.48 -21.49 -0.05
CA SER A 304 -20.08 -22.78 0.53
C SER A 304 -19.37 -22.51 1.86
N ASN A 305 -19.85 -23.15 2.93
CA ASN A 305 -19.33 -22.96 4.27
C ASN A 305 -18.71 -24.27 4.78
N SER A 306 -17.38 -24.28 4.96
CA SER A 306 -16.65 -25.41 5.57
C SER A 306 -16.36 -25.20 7.06
N CYS A 307 -16.80 -24.08 7.63
CA CYS A 307 -16.55 -23.74 9.02
C CYS A 307 -17.46 -24.52 9.99
N PRO A 308 -16.89 -25.18 11.00
CA PRO A 308 -17.66 -25.86 12.04
C PRO A 308 -18.38 -24.84 12.93
N GLY A 309 -19.41 -25.27 13.66
CA GLY A 309 -20.04 -24.40 14.67
C GLY A 309 -19.11 -24.00 15.82
N ARG A 310 -18.08 -24.82 16.10
CA ARG A 310 -17.01 -24.53 17.06
C ARG A 310 -15.66 -24.66 16.38
N LEU A 311 -14.82 -23.63 16.46
CA LEU A 311 -13.49 -23.57 15.89
C LEU A 311 -12.45 -23.54 17.02
N GLU A 312 -11.63 -24.59 17.13
CA GLU A 312 -10.61 -24.68 18.19
C GLU A 312 -9.48 -23.67 18.00
N ALA A 313 -8.72 -23.41 19.07
CA ALA A 313 -7.50 -22.61 19.01
C ALA A 313 -6.52 -23.18 17.96
N GLY A 314 -5.97 -22.29 17.12
CA GLY A 314 -5.06 -22.64 16.03
C GLY A 314 -5.73 -23.25 14.80
N GLN A 315 -7.05 -23.48 14.81
CA GLN A 315 -7.75 -24.00 13.64
C GLN A 315 -8.12 -22.89 12.65
N THR A 316 -8.23 -23.30 11.39
CA THR A 316 -8.74 -22.49 10.30
C THR A 316 -9.87 -23.20 9.59
N CYS A 317 -10.72 -22.44 8.90
CA CYS A 317 -11.73 -22.95 7.98
C CYS A 317 -11.97 -21.92 6.87
N THR A 318 -12.75 -22.31 5.86
CA THR A 318 -12.96 -21.48 4.68
C THR A 318 -14.45 -21.26 4.40
N LEU A 319 -14.80 -19.99 4.17
CA LEU A 319 -16.04 -19.61 3.48
C LEU A 319 -15.70 -19.36 2.02
N ARG A 320 -16.46 -19.92 1.09
CA ARG A 320 -16.29 -19.68 -0.34
C ARG A 320 -17.51 -18.96 -0.86
N LEU A 321 -17.31 -17.79 -1.46
CA LEU A 321 -18.38 -17.02 -2.05
C LEU A 321 -18.31 -17.09 -3.57
N ARG A 322 -19.46 -17.24 -4.21
CA ARG A 322 -19.58 -17.16 -5.65
C ARG A 322 -19.83 -15.72 -6.08
N ALA A 323 -19.13 -15.27 -7.12
CA ALA A 323 -19.52 -14.10 -7.89
C ALA A 323 -19.85 -14.51 -9.33
N ASP A 324 -20.78 -13.80 -9.94
CA ASP A 324 -21.19 -13.99 -11.33
C ASP A 324 -20.80 -12.76 -12.15
N GLY A 325 -20.06 -12.95 -13.24
CA GLY A 325 -19.76 -11.93 -14.25
C GLY A 325 -20.95 -11.66 -15.16
N ASN A 326 -22.16 -11.52 -14.60
CA ASN A 326 -23.39 -11.38 -15.37
C ASN A 326 -23.78 -9.92 -15.65
N ASP A 327 -22.88 -8.98 -15.40
CA ASP A 327 -23.12 -7.57 -15.66
C ASP A 327 -22.61 -7.10 -17.03
N THR A 328 -23.13 -5.92 -17.39
CA THR A 328 -22.50 -4.99 -18.31
C THR A 328 -20.99 -4.92 -18.06
N LEU A 329 -20.18 -5.01 -19.12
CA LEU A 329 -18.72 -4.86 -19.07
C LEU A 329 -18.33 -3.62 -18.24
N GLY A 330 -17.37 -3.76 -17.33
CA GLY A 330 -16.89 -2.68 -16.46
C GLY A 330 -17.72 -2.41 -15.20
N THR A 331 -18.71 -3.26 -14.88
CA THR A 331 -19.50 -3.12 -13.64
C THR A 331 -18.76 -3.73 -12.45
N LEU A 332 -18.54 -2.92 -11.41
CA LEU A 332 -18.09 -3.35 -10.09
C LEU A 332 -19.30 -3.77 -9.24
N ARG A 333 -19.25 -4.96 -8.65
CA ARG A 333 -20.17 -5.40 -7.61
C ARG A 333 -19.44 -5.63 -6.29
N LEU A 334 -20.16 -5.33 -5.21
CA LEU A 334 -19.77 -5.61 -3.84
C LEU A 334 -20.75 -6.61 -3.23
N GLN A 335 -20.23 -7.64 -2.58
CA GLN A 335 -21.01 -8.53 -1.72
C GLN A 335 -20.40 -8.54 -0.32
N GLY A 336 -21.24 -8.51 0.70
CA GLY A 336 -20.83 -8.59 2.09
C GLY A 336 -20.74 -10.03 2.60
N VAL A 337 -19.86 -10.26 3.56
CA VAL A 337 -19.86 -11.43 4.45
C VAL A 337 -19.88 -10.93 5.88
N GLU A 338 -20.76 -11.49 6.69
CA GLU A 338 -20.79 -11.24 8.12
C GLU A 338 -20.85 -12.56 8.87
N LEU A 339 -20.15 -12.65 10.01
CA LEU A 339 -20.33 -13.72 10.97
C LEU A 339 -20.04 -13.23 12.40
N THR A 340 -20.66 -13.88 13.38
CA THR A 340 -20.42 -13.61 14.80
C THR A 340 -19.55 -14.70 15.39
N VAL A 341 -18.50 -14.28 16.07
CA VAL A 341 -17.60 -15.15 16.84
C VAL A 341 -17.83 -14.88 18.32
N THR A 342 -18.11 -15.92 19.09
CA THR A 342 -18.30 -15.82 20.54
C THR A 342 -17.25 -16.66 21.25
N ASP A 343 -16.51 -16.06 22.18
CA ASP A 343 -15.50 -16.74 22.99
C ASP A 343 -16.12 -17.55 24.14
N GLU A 344 -15.32 -18.34 24.86
CA GLU A 344 -15.82 -19.21 25.93
C GLU A 344 -16.37 -18.43 27.14
N ARG A 345 -16.06 -17.14 27.23
CA ARG A 345 -16.55 -16.22 28.26
C ARG A 345 -17.82 -15.47 27.81
N GLY A 346 -18.30 -15.73 26.61
CA GLY A 346 -19.49 -15.09 26.04
C GLY A 346 -19.22 -13.74 25.36
N ALA A 347 -17.98 -13.28 25.28
CA ALA A 347 -17.64 -12.08 24.55
C ALA A 347 -17.82 -12.34 23.05
N SER A 348 -18.58 -11.49 22.38
CA SER A 348 -18.92 -11.65 20.97
C SER A 348 -18.33 -10.51 20.12
N GLN A 349 -17.79 -10.87 18.97
CA GLN A 349 -17.30 -9.94 17.95
C GLN A 349 -17.96 -10.27 16.61
N ARG A 350 -18.29 -9.22 15.84
CA ARG A 350 -18.74 -9.37 14.46
C ARG A 350 -17.55 -9.23 13.53
N LEU A 351 -17.36 -10.19 12.64
CA LEU A 351 -16.37 -10.12 11.58
C LEU A 351 -17.08 -9.84 10.26
N GLU A 352 -16.53 -8.90 9.50
CA GLU A 352 -17.07 -8.44 8.22
C GLU A 352 -16.02 -8.55 7.13
N ALA A 353 -16.47 -8.83 5.91
CA ALA A 353 -15.62 -8.83 4.73
C ALA A 353 -16.41 -8.45 3.48
N ALA A 354 -15.71 -8.05 2.42
CA ALA A 354 -16.31 -7.78 1.12
C ALA A 354 -15.71 -8.66 0.01
N LEU A 355 -16.54 -9.04 -0.95
CA LEU A 355 -16.16 -9.55 -2.26
C LEU A 355 -16.38 -8.45 -3.29
N MET A 356 -15.30 -8.06 -3.97
CA MET A 356 -15.33 -7.15 -5.10
C MET A 356 -15.24 -7.97 -6.38
N SER A 357 -16.26 -7.92 -7.22
CA SER A 357 -16.22 -8.60 -8.52
C SER A 357 -16.37 -7.59 -9.66
N LEU A 358 -15.48 -7.67 -10.64
CA LEU A 358 -15.49 -6.84 -11.84
C LEU A 358 -15.71 -7.72 -13.08
N THR A 359 -16.67 -7.34 -13.91
CA THR A 359 -16.85 -7.99 -15.22
C THR A 359 -15.87 -7.36 -16.23
N SER A 360 -14.90 -8.11 -16.76
CA SER A 360 -13.85 -7.60 -17.70
C SER A 360 -14.48 -6.96 -18.96
N GLU A 361 -14.02 -5.85 -19.58
CA GLU A 361 -12.68 -5.21 -19.68
C GLU A 361 -12.69 -3.65 -19.73
N PRO A 362 -11.52 -2.99 -19.52
CA PRO A 362 -11.01 -2.04 -20.52
C PRO A 362 -9.74 -2.56 -21.19
N THR A 363 -9.80 -2.80 -22.49
CA THR A 363 -8.62 -3.00 -23.36
C THR A 363 -7.59 -1.89 -23.10
N LYS A 364 -6.32 -2.25 -22.91
CA LYS A 364 -5.19 -1.31 -23.06
C LYS A 364 -5.39 -0.55 -24.37
N ILE A 365 -5.50 0.78 -24.32
CA ILE A 365 -5.38 1.59 -25.53
C ILE A 365 -4.00 1.29 -26.13
N PRO A 366 -3.89 0.79 -27.37
CA PRO A 366 -2.60 0.63 -28.01
C PRO A 366 -1.98 2.01 -28.19
N ASN A 367 -0.72 2.17 -27.80
CA ASN A 367 0.09 3.32 -28.18
C ASN A 367 0.32 3.27 -29.70
N THR A 368 -0.60 3.84 -30.48
CA THR A 368 -0.35 4.20 -31.86
C THR A 368 -0.38 5.70 -32.00
N THR A 369 0.77 6.31 -31.71
CA THR A 369 1.11 7.61 -32.29
C THR A 369 2.46 7.47 -32.99
N THR A 370 2.43 6.84 -34.15
CA THR A 370 3.43 7.10 -35.19
C THR A 370 3.20 8.54 -35.64
N THR A 371 4.17 9.40 -35.36
CA THR A 371 4.17 10.81 -35.68
C THR A 371 4.31 11.04 -37.17
N THR A 372 3.32 11.67 -37.79
CA THR A 372 3.54 12.57 -38.93
C THR A 372 2.91 13.92 -38.62
N ALA A 373 3.76 14.94 -38.68
CA ALA A 373 3.51 16.29 -38.20
C ALA A 373 2.57 17.10 -39.10
N SER A 374 1.75 17.96 -38.49
CA SER A 374 1.47 19.31 -38.99
C SER A 374 0.94 20.21 -37.87
N ASN A 375 1.50 21.41 -37.79
CA ASN A 375 1.41 22.43 -36.75
C ASN A 375 0.00 22.89 -36.34
N GLY A 376 -0.16 23.14 -35.03
CA GLY A 376 -1.24 23.92 -34.41
C GLY A 376 -1.35 23.64 -32.90
N GLY A 377 -0.45 24.17 -32.08
CA GLY A 377 -0.28 23.78 -30.67
C GLY A 377 -1.37 24.27 -29.72
N GLY A 378 -2.42 23.47 -29.55
CA GLY A 378 -3.29 23.43 -28.36
C GLY A 378 -3.29 22.01 -27.77
N GLY A 379 -3.41 21.88 -26.45
CA GLY A 379 -3.58 20.59 -25.75
C GLY A 379 -3.56 20.81 -24.24
N GLY A 380 -4.49 20.35 -23.41
CA GLY A 380 -5.52 19.34 -23.60
C GLY A 380 -5.04 17.95 -23.19
N GLY A 381 -5.35 17.56 -21.94
CA GLY A 381 -5.55 16.16 -21.55
C GLY A 381 -4.61 15.57 -20.48
N ALA A 382 -5.19 15.23 -19.33
CA ALA A 382 -5.23 13.85 -18.81
C ALA A 382 -6.28 13.76 -17.69
N MET A 383 -7.50 13.37 -18.05
CA MET A 383 -8.49 12.84 -17.11
C MET A 383 -8.20 11.35 -16.90
N GLY A 384 -8.03 10.93 -15.64
CA GLY A 384 -8.00 9.53 -15.23
C GLY A 384 -9.19 9.24 -14.31
N LEU A 385 -9.92 8.16 -14.62
CA LEU A 385 -11.00 7.55 -13.83
C LEU A 385 -12.26 8.43 -13.60
N GLY A 386 -12.94 8.76 -14.70
CA GLY A 386 -14.32 9.25 -14.65
C GLY A 386 -15.25 8.38 -15.49
N ALA A 387 -15.68 7.23 -14.95
CA ALA A 387 -16.90 6.52 -15.37
C ALA A 387 -17.16 5.30 -14.46
N LEU A 388 -17.77 5.50 -13.30
CA LEU A 388 -18.54 4.46 -12.62
C LEU A 388 -19.87 5.06 -12.16
N LEU A 389 -20.94 4.38 -12.55
CA LEU A 389 -22.32 4.83 -12.54
C LEU A 389 -22.87 5.07 -11.13
N LEU A 390 -23.66 6.14 -11.02
CA LEU A 390 -24.50 6.49 -9.87
C LEU A 390 -25.51 5.38 -9.57
N LEU A 391 -25.40 4.73 -8.40
CA LEU A 391 -26.53 4.06 -7.74
C LEU A 391 -26.53 4.40 -6.24
N PRO A 392 -27.68 4.76 -5.65
CA PRO A 392 -27.75 5.22 -4.27
C PRO A 392 -27.68 4.06 -3.27
N LEU A 393 -26.63 4.03 -2.45
CA LEU A 393 -26.51 3.17 -1.26
C LEU A 393 -27.47 3.64 -0.15
N VAL A 394 -28.72 3.20 -0.21
CA VAL A 394 -29.72 3.44 0.86
C VAL A 394 -29.65 2.38 1.98
N TRP A 395 -28.84 1.32 1.83
CA TRP A 395 -29.00 0.13 2.66
C TRP A 395 -28.20 0.12 3.99
N LEU A 396 -27.12 0.89 4.11
CA LEU A 396 -26.26 0.88 5.32
C LEU A 396 -26.72 1.81 6.46
N ARG A 397 -27.87 2.49 6.33
CA ARG A 397 -28.36 3.46 7.34
C ARG A 397 -29.54 3.00 8.19
N ARG A 398 -29.90 1.71 8.17
CA ARG A 398 -30.97 1.19 9.04
C ARG A 398 -30.53 -0.04 9.83
N ARG A 399 -29.89 0.21 10.97
CA ARG A 399 -30.23 -0.30 12.31
C ARG A 399 -29.10 0.07 13.27
N ARG A 400 -29.31 1.16 14.01
CA ARG A 400 -28.73 1.33 15.34
C ARG A 400 -29.47 0.43 16.31
#